data_AF-A0A9X3XP97-F1
#
_entry.id   AF-A0A9X3XP97-F1
#
_cell.length_a   1.000
_cell.length_b   1.000
_cell.length_c   1.000
_cell.angle_alpha   90.00
_cell.angle_beta   90.00
_cell.angle_gamma   90.00
#
_symmetry.space_group_name_H-M   'P 1'
#
loop_
_entity.id
_entity.type
_entity.pdbx_description
1 polymer ?
#
loop_
_entity_poly.entity_id
_entity_poly.type
_entity_poly.pdbx_seq_one_letter_code
_entity_poly.pdbx_strand_id
1 'polypeptide(L)'
;HCDTEEKADDFLKECEKRNIKWIGGDNATHHNHYSVNFGLTCYCGKKGVLTYSDKVYFIQKGTTIVKWEVKEVKERTFKEVIANIKEGEVWENNKMNLVIKLIEGRIYIGDRYDNEVDGFIGQYIPLTLKFELQRKKYSFE
;
A
#
# COMPACT_ATOMS: atom_id res chain seq x y z
N HIS A 1 7.55 11.60 6.08
CA HIS A 1 8.48 12.35 5.22
C HIS A 1 8.58 11.64 3.89
N CYS A 2 8.36 12.36 2.79
CA CYS A 2 8.64 11.88 1.44
C CYS A 2 9.87 12.64 0.95
N ASP A 3 10.95 11.95 0.65
CA ASP A 3 12.24 12.53 0.24
C ASP A 3 12.38 12.67 -1.28
N THR A 4 11.37 12.25 -2.04
CA THR A 4 11.22 12.51 -3.47
C THR A 4 9.80 12.95 -3.79
N GLU A 5 9.63 13.64 -4.92
CA GLU A 5 8.31 14.05 -5.41
C GLU A 5 7.43 12.85 -5.74
N GLU A 6 8.00 11.81 -6.35
CA GLU A 6 7.33 10.54 -6.62
C GLU A 6 6.75 9.90 -5.36
N LYS A 7 7.51 9.90 -4.26
CA LYS A 7 7.05 9.38 -2.96
C LYS A 7 5.93 10.25 -2.35
N ALA A 8 5.93 11.55 -2.61
CA ALA A 8 4.84 12.42 -2.19
C ALA A 8 3.56 12.09 -2.98
N ASP A 9 3.67 11.96 -4.30
CA ASP A 9 2.54 11.63 -5.16
C ASP A 9 1.96 10.24 -4.83
N ASP A 10 2.82 9.24 -4.59
CA ASP A 10 2.40 7.90 -4.17
C ASP A 10 1.65 7.92 -2.82
N PHE A 11 2.19 8.66 -1.84
CA PHE A 11 1.53 8.84 -0.55
C PHE A 11 0.15 9.50 -0.67
N LEU A 12 0.02 10.52 -1.52
CA LEU A 12 -1.24 11.25 -1.70
C LEU A 12 -2.30 10.43 -2.45
N LYS A 13 -1.89 9.61 -3.41
CA LYS A 13 -2.76 8.61 -4.04
C LYS A 13 -3.30 7.61 -3.00
N GLU A 14 -2.45 7.17 -2.08
CA GLU A 14 -2.88 6.28 -1.00
C GLU A 14 -3.83 6.97 -0.01
N CYS A 15 -3.65 8.27 0.26
CA CYS A 15 -4.59 9.06 1.04
C CYS A 15 -5.95 9.17 0.35
N GLU A 16 -5.98 9.42 -0.97
CA GLU A 16 -7.22 9.53 -1.75
C GLU A 16 -8.01 8.21 -1.77
N LYS A 17 -7.33 7.06 -1.95
CA LYS A 17 -7.97 5.73 -1.85
C LYS A 17 -8.66 5.49 -0.51
N ARG A 18 -8.15 6.11 0.56
CA ARG A 18 -8.68 6.02 1.92
C ARG A 18 -9.66 7.16 2.25
N ASN A 19 -10.04 7.96 1.26
CA ASN A 19 -10.91 9.13 1.39
C ASN A 19 -10.40 10.15 2.43
N ILE A 20 -9.07 10.27 2.56
CA ILE A 20 -8.41 11.29 3.38
C ILE A 20 -8.24 12.53 2.52
N LYS A 21 -8.80 13.66 2.98
CA LYS A 21 -8.80 14.95 2.26
C LYS A 21 -7.94 15.98 2.96
N TRP A 22 -7.52 17.01 2.23
CA TRP A 22 -6.88 18.19 2.83
C TRP A 22 -7.81 18.90 3.80
N ILE A 23 -7.25 19.67 4.73
CA ILE A 23 -8.02 20.47 5.70
C ILE A 23 -9.06 21.41 5.04
N GLY A 24 -8.83 21.83 3.80
CA GLY A 24 -9.77 22.63 3.01
C GLY A 24 -10.91 21.84 2.33
N GLY A 25 -10.90 20.50 2.42
CA GLY A 25 -11.87 19.62 1.78
C GLY A 25 -11.48 19.15 0.38
N ASP A 26 -10.35 19.63 -0.16
CA ASP A 26 -9.81 19.19 -1.45
C ASP A 26 -9.30 17.75 -1.40
N ASN A 27 -9.36 17.07 -2.54
CA ASN A 27 -8.81 15.73 -2.71
C ASN A 27 -7.28 15.75 -2.50
N ALA A 28 -6.75 14.68 -1.88
CA ALA A 28 -5.34 14.61 -1.51
C ALA A 28 -4.39 14.85 -2.70
N THR A 29 -4.74 14.37 -3.90
CA THR A 29 -3.90 14.43 -5.10
C THR A 29 -3.92 15.79 -5.82
N HIS A 30 -4.79 16.74 -5.45
CA HIS A 30 -4.80 18.08 -6.05
C HIS A 30 -3.55 18.90 -5.75
N HIS A 31 -2.90 18.64 -4.61
CA HIS A 31 -1.74 19.39 -4.18
C HIS A 31 -0.67 18.47 -3.62
N ASN A 32 0.50 18.42 -4.27
CA ASN A 32 1.60 17.62 -3.75
C ASN A 32 2.37 18.31 -2.62
N HIS A 33 2.54 19.64 -2.66
CA HIS A 33 3.30 20.43 -1.69
C HIS A 33 4.75 19.95 -1.43
N TYR A 34 5.30 19.09 -2.26
CA TYR A 34 6.66 18.56 -2.10
C TYR A 34 7.70 19.68 -2.27
N SER A 35 7.54 20.50 -3.31
CA SER A 35 8.45 21.61 -3.64
C SER A 35 8.38 22.78 -2.67
N VAL A 36 7.29 22.91 -1.89
CA VAL A 36 7.06 24.04 -0.96
C VAL A 36 8.17 24.13 0.09
N ASN A 37 8.68 22.99 0.57
CA ASN A 37 9.75 22.94 1.56
C ASN A 37 11.03 22.31 1.00
N PHE A 38 11.31 22.48 -0.31
CA PHE A 38 12.53 21.99 -0.96
C PHE A 38 12.82 20.49 -0.69
N GLY A 39 11.79 19.63 -0.70
CA GLY A 39 11.93 18.19 -0.44
C GLY A 39 12.00 17.78 1.03
N LEU A 40 11.81 18.72 1.96
CA LEU A 40 11.70 18.46 3.40
C LEU A 40 10.24 18.37 3.86
N THR A 41 9.28 18.28 2.95
CA THR A 41 7.85 18.22 3.30
C THR A 41 7.48 16.91 4.00
N CYS A 42 6.84 17.04 5.15
CA CYS A 42 6.23 15.95 5.88
C CYS A 42 4.71 16.12 5.87
N TYR A 43 4.00 15.06 5.50
CA TYR A 43 2.54 14.99 5.58
C TYR A 43 2.10 14.40 6.91
N CYS A 44 0.99 14.91 7.44
CA CYS A 44 0.41 14.47 8.70
C CYS A 44 -1.11 14.39 8.58
N GLY A 45 -1.70 13.28 9.03
CA GLY A 45 -3.14 13.16 9.23
C GLY A 45 -3.49 13.44 10.69
N LYS A 46 -4.25 14.51 10.96
CA LYS A 46 -4.79 14.79 12.30
C LYS A 46 -6.30 14.70 12.26
N LYS A 47 -6.91 13.79 13.03
CA LYS A 47 -8.37 13.57 13.06
C LYS A 47 -9.00 13.32 11.67
N GLY A 48 -8.30 12.59 10.79
CA GLY A 48 -8.80 12.25 9.45
C GLY A 48 -8.64 13.34 8.39
N VAL A 49 -8.03 14.48 8.71
CA VAL A 49 -7.68 15.52 7.72
C VAL A 49 -6.18 15.60 7.49
N LEU A 50 -5.81 15.79 6.24
CA LEU A 50 -4.43 15.89 5.77
C LEU A 50 -3.89 17.31 5.89
N THR A 51 -2.66 17.42 6.36
CA THR A 51 -1.87 18.65 6.46
C THR A 51 -0.42 18.37 6.09
N TYR A 52 0.37 19.41 5.84
CA TYR A 52 1.80 19.29 5.60
C TYR A 52 2.56 20.39 6.33
N SER A 53 3.83 20.14 6.64
CA SER A 53 4.80 21.14 7.12
C SER A 53 6.21 20.69 6.78
N ASP A 54 7.19 21.55 6.97
CA ASP A 54 8.59 21.17 6.91
C ASP A 54 8.97 20.17 8.03
N LYS A 55 10.02 19.39 7.77
CA LYS A 55 10.56 18.38 8.68
C LYS A 55 11.02 18.95 10.02
N VAL A 56 11.56 20.17 10.05
CA VAL A 56 12.14 20.78 11.26
C VAL A 56 11.02 21.09 12.26
N TYR A 57 9.88 21.60 11.79
CA TYR A 57 8.69 21.82 12.61
C TYR A 57 8.27 20.56 13.39
N PHE A 58 8.16 19.41 12.70
CA PHE A 58 7.75 18.17 13.37
C PHE A 58 8.77 17.64 14.37
N ILE A 59 10.07 17.78 14.08
CA ILE A 59 11.14 17.43 15.02
C ILE A 59 11.05 18.29 16.29
N GLN A 60 10.87 19.60 16.14
CA GLN A 60 10.73 20.53 17.27
C GLN A 60 9.50 20.25 18.13
N LYS A 61 8.43 19.72 17.52
CA LYS A 61 7.22 19.28 18.21
C LYS A 61 7.34 17.88 18.84
N GLY A 62 8.50 17.22 18.74
CA GLY A 62 8.72 15.88 19.27
C GLY A 62 7.92 14.80 18.51
N THR A 63 7.53 15.05 17.26
CA THR A 63 6.74 14.11 16.46
C THR A 63 7.64 13.09 15.78
N THR A 64 7.32 11.80 15.92
CA THR A 64 8.00 10.72 15.21
C THR A 64 7.78 10.84 13.70
N ILE A 65 8.86 10.97 12.94
CA ILE A 65 8.80 11.07 11.48
C ILE A 65 9.01 9.69 10.87
N VAL A 66 7.96 9.16 10.24
CA VAL A 66 8.04 7.94 9.43
C VAL A 66 8.40 8.31 8.00
N LYS A 67 9.39 7.62 7.41
CA LYS A 67 9.71 7.75 5.98
C LYS A 67 8.68 6.99 5.14
N TRP A 68 8.16 7.65 4.12
CA TRP A 68 7.34 6.99 3.11
C TRP A 68 8.24 6.36 2.06
N GLU A 69 7.99 5.10 1.74
CA GLU A 69 8.67 4.39 0.68
C GLU A 69 7.62 3.94 -0.32
N VAL A 70 7.80 4.30 -1.59
CA VAL A 70 6.93 3.84 -2.68
C VAL A 70 6.94 2.33 -2.67
N LYS A 71 5.75 1.75 -2.81
CA LYS A 71 5.61 0.31 -2.96
C LYS A 71 6.32 -0.09 -4.26
N GLU A 72 7.50 -0.69 -4.16
CA GLU A 72 8.09 -1.40 -5.29
C GLU A 72 7.10 -2.51 -5.67
N VAL A 73 6.40 -2.35 -6.79
CA VAL A 73 5.40 -3.31 -7.26
C VAL A 73 6.16 -4.53 -7.76
N LYS A 74 6.43 -5.44 -6.84
CA LYS A 74 7.03 -6.72 -7.17
C LYS A 74 5.97 -7.59 -7.83
N GLU A 75 6.04 -7.65 -9.15
CA GLU A 75 5.19 -8.49 -9.98
C GLU A 75 5.88 -9.82 -10.26
N ARG A 76 5.14 -10.93 -10.15
CA ARG A 76 5.61 -12.27 -10.48
C ARG A 76 4.52 -13.07 -11.17
N THR A 77 4.90 -14.02 -12.00
CA THR A 77 3.96 -14.97 -12.59
C THR A 77 3.43 -15.94 -11.53
N PHE A 78 2.27 -16.55 -11.78
CA PHE A 78 1.66 -17.55 -10.92
C PHE A 78 2.66 -18.67 -10.57
N LYS A 79 3.40 -19.15 -11.58
CA LYS A 79 4.44 -20.17 -11.40
C LYS A 79 5.52 -19.72 -10.40
N GLU A 80 6.00 -18.49 -10.52
CA GLU A 80 7.04 -17.95 -9.64
C GLU A 80 6.52 -17.68 -8.23
N VAL A 81 5.26 -17.26 -8.08
CA VAL A 81 4.62 -17.06 -6.77
C VAL A 81 4.49 -18.39 -6.05
N ILE A 82 3.85 -19.39 -6.64
CA ILE A 82 3.62 -20.69 -5.98
C ILE A 82 4.93 -21.39 -5.61
N ALA A 83 5.97 -21.25 -6.44
CA ALA A 83 7.28 -21.84 -6.16
C ALA A 83 8.07 -21.13 -5.04
N ASN A 84 7.78 -19.87 -4.71
CA ASN A 84 8.63 -19.05 -3.83
C ASN A 84 7.88 -18.26 -2.75
N ILE A 85 6.57 -18.45 -2.60
CA ILE A 85 5.75 -17.73 -1.61
C ILE A 85 6.25 -18.02 -0.19
N LYS A 86 6.30 -16.98 0.65
CA LYS A 86 6.70 -17.09 2.06
C LYS A 86 5.51 -16.90 2.99
N GLU A 87 5.63 -17.48 4.18
CA GLU A 87 4.62 -17.37 5.24
C GLU A 87 4.26 -15.89 5.52
N GLY A 88 2.96 -15.61 5.51
CA GLY A 88 2.37 -14.28 5.68
C GLY A 88 2.41 -13.38 4.44
N GLU A 89 2.94 -13.84 3.29
CA GLU A 89 2.82 -13.10 2.03
C GLU A 89 1.41 -13.24 1.44
N VAL A 90 0.96 -12.14 0.83
CA VAL A 90 -0.32 -12.05 0.10
C VAL A 90 -0.01 -11.51 -1.28
N TRP A 91 -0.38 -12.26 -2.31
CA TRP A 91 -0.16 -11.92 -3.71
C TRP A 91 -1.50 -11.76 -4.40
N GLU A 92 -1.68 -10.68 -5.14
CA GLU A 92 -2.99 -10.31 -5.69
C GLU A 92 -2.95 -10.09 -7.20
N ASN A 93 -3.98 -10.56 -7.90
CA ASN A 93 -4.24 -10.20 -9.29
C ASN A 93 -5.55 -9.40 -9.34
N ASN A 94 -5.44 -8.11 -9.66
CA ASN A 94 -6.59 -7.19 -9.73
C ASN A 94 -7.55 -7.49 -10.89
N LYS A 95 -7.07 -8.09 -11.98
CA LYS A 95 -7.87 -8.31 -13.20
C LYS A 95 -8.84 -9.48 -13.06
N MET A 96 -8.43 -10.51 -12.33
CA MET A 96 -9.19 -11.73 -12.11
C MET A 96 -9.74 -11.83 -10.68
N ASN A 97 -9.58 -10.80 -9.86
CA ASN A 97 -9.95 -10.78 -8.44
C ASN A 97 -9.36 -11.94 -7.63
N LEU A 98 -8.17 -12.39 -8.00
CA LEU A 98 -7.51 -13.53 -7.35
C LEU A 98 -6.56 -13.08 -6.25
N VAL A 99 -6.45 -13.92 -5.23
CA VAL A 99 -5.46 -13.80 -4.16
C VAL A 99 -4.78 -15.14 -3.88
N ILE A 100 -3.48 -15.08 -3.62
CA ILE A 100 -2.66 -16.21 -3.18
C ILE A 100 -2.04 -15.84 -1.84
N LYS A 101 -2.23 -16.68 -0.82
CA LYS A 101 -1.70 -16.46 0.53
C LYS A 101 -1.04 -17.73 1.04
N LEU A 102 0.05 -17.62 1.78
CA LEU A 102 0.60 -18.72 2.57
C LEU A 102 0.35 -18.43 4.05
N ILE A 103 -0.55 -19.21 4.65
CA ILE A 103 -1.02 -19.05 6.03
C ILE A 103 -0.95 -20.42 6.71
N GLU A 104 -0.26 -20.50 7.83
CA GLU A 104 -0.08 -21.72 8.63
C GLU A 104 0.44 -22.90 7.80
N GLY A 105 1.39 -22.62 6.89
CA GLY A 105 1.96 -23.65 6.00
C GLY A 105 1.01 -24.15 4.89
N ARG A 106 -0.14 -23.51 4.69
CA ARG A 106 -1.10 -23.85 3.63
C ARG A 106 -1.20 -22.72 2.60
N ILE A 107 -1.16 -23.09 1.32
CA ILE A 107 -1.40 -22.15 0.23
C ILE A 107 -2.91 -22.03 0.01
N TYR A 108 -3.42 -20.82 0.20
CA TYR A 108 -4.77 -20.42 -0.19
C TYR A 108 -4.71 -19.77 -1.57
N ILE A 109 -5.61 -20.17 -2.47
CA ILE A 109 -5.84 -19.54 -3.77
C ILE A 109 -7.34 -19.31 -3.84
N GLY A 110 -7.75 -18.04 -3.90
CA GLY A 110 -9.14 -17.63 -3.64
C GLY A 110 -9.55 -16.39 -4.41
N ASP A 111 -10.85 -16.07 -4.35
CA ASP A 111 -11.30 -14.70 -4.61
C ASP A 111 -10.75 -13.78 -3.50
N ARG A 112 -10.44 -12.53 -3.85
CA ARG A 112 -9.95 -11.52 -2.91
C ARG A 112 -10.99 -11.12 -1.87
N TYR A 113 -12.27 -11.09 -2.26
CA TYR A 113 -13.35 -10.58 -1.42
C TYR A 113 -13.99 -11.65 -0.55
N ASP A 114 -13.66 -12.92 -0.80
CA ASP A 114 -14.10 -14.02 0.02
C ASP A 114 -13.21 -14.16 1.26
N ASN A 115 -13.84 -14.03 2.43
CA ASN A 115 -13.18 -14.19 3.73
C ASN A 115 -13.49 -15.56 4.35
N GLU A 116 -14.32 -16.37 3.70
CA GLU A 116 -14.76 -17.66 4.21
C GLU A 116 -13.95 -18.78 3.56
N VAL A 117 -13.61 -19.80 4.36
CA VAL A 117 -12.76 -20.94 3.96
C VAL A 117 -13.60 -22.00 3.21
N ASP A 118 -14.70 -21.60 2.60
CA ASP A 118 -15.65 -22.52 1.96
C ASP A 118 -15.58 -22.40 0.44
N GLY A 119 -14.88 -23.37 -0.16
CA GLY A 119 -15.24 -23.82 -1.49
C GLY A 119 -14.22 -23.54 -2.59
N PHE A 120 -13.37 -24.55 -2.82
CA PHE A 120 -12.91 -25.03 -4.12
C PHE A 120 -12.90 -24.01 -5.30
N ILE A 121 -11.73 -23.47 -5.62
CA ILE A 121 -11.51 -22.81 -6.92
C ILE A 121 -11.40 -23.86 -8.03
N GLY A 122 -12.48 -24.06 -8.77
CA GLY A 122 -12.49 -24.73 -10.07
C GLY A 122 -12.08 -23.79 -11.22
N GLN A 123 -11.00 -23.01 -11.06
CA GLN A 123 -10.61 -21.99 -12.05
C GLN A 123 -9.29 -22.36 -12.74
N TYR A 124 -9.27 -22.19 -14.06
CA TYR A 124 -8.05 -22.30 -14.86
C TYR A 124 -7.19 -21.05 -14.66
N ILE A 125 -6.03 -21.20 -14.03
CA ILE A 125 -5.07 -20.12 -13.80
C ILE A 125 -3.86 -20.31 -14.73
N PRO A 126 -3.65 -19.43 -15.73
CA PRO A 126 -2.46 -19.48 -16.57
C PRO A 126 -1.19 -19.34 -15.73
N LEU A 127 -0.17 -20.17 -15.99
CA LEU A 127 1.12 -20.09 -15.28
C LEU A 127 1.81 -18.73 -15.44
N THR A 128 1.52 -18.02 -16.53
CA THR A 128 2.04 -16.69 -16.88
C THR A 128 1.22 -15.54 -16.29
N LEU A 129 0.09 -15.84 -15.62
CA LEU A 129 -0.74 -14.82 -15.00
C LEU A 129 0.06 -14.11 -13.91
N LYS A 130 0.08 -12.78 -13.94
CA LYS A 130 0.90 -11.95 -13.06
C LYS A 130 0.17 -11.59 -11.78
N PHE A 131 0.87 -11.62 -10.66
CA PHE A 131 0.39 -11.24 -9.34
C PHE A 131 1.35 -10.21 -8.75
N GLU A 132 0.78 -9.26 -7.99
CA GLU A 132 1.52 -8.23 -7.27
C GLU A 132 1.59 -8.59 -5.80
N LEU A 133 2.79 -8.51 -5.21
CA LEU A 133 2.94 -8.68 -3.77
C LEU A 133 2.25 -7.54 -3.03
N GLN A 134 1.32 -7.87 -2.14
CA GLN A 134 0.83 -6.97 -1.09
C GLN A 134 1.64 -7.23 0.18
N ARG A 135 2.04 -6.15 0.88
CA ARG A 135 2.86 -6.25 2.08
C ARG A 135 2.22 -7.20 3.10
N LYS A 136 3.07 -7.88 3.89
CA LYS A 136 2.67 -8.51 5.15
C LYS A 136 1.81 -7.51 5.92
N LYS A 137 0.64 -7.94 6.38
CA LYS A 137 -0.27 -7.15 7.22
C LYS A 137 0.58 -6.54 8.34
N TYR A 138 0.89 -5.24 8.27
CA TYR A 138 1.45 -4.54 9.41
C TYR A 138 0.27 -4.40 10.37
N SER A 139 0.25 -5.23 11.42
CA SER A 139 -0.47 -4.89 12.62
C SER A 139 0.21 -3.65 13.20
N PHE A 140 -0.45 -2.50 13.10
CA PHE A 140 -0.16 -1.42 14.02
C PHE A 140 -0.72 -1.90 15.36
N GLU A 141 0.18 -2.35 16.25
CA GLU A 141 -0.12 -2.40 17.68
C GLU A 141 -0.22 -0.98 18.24
#